data_AF-A0A4V1TII0-F1
#
_entry.id   AF-A0A4V1TII0-F1
#
_cell.length_a   1.000
_cell.length_b   1.000
_cell.length_c   1.000
_cell.angle_alpha   90.00
_cell.angle_beta   90.00
_cell.angle_gamma   90.00
#
_symmetry.space_group_name_H-M   'P 1'
#
loop_
_entity.id
_entity.type
_entity.pdbx_description
1 polymer ?
#
loop_
_entity_poly.entity_id
_entity_poly.type
_entity_poly.pdbx_seq_one_letter_code
_entity_poly.pdbx_strand_id
1 'polypeptide(L)'
;ALLYFEVVTTLALVVGLVVVNLVRPGDGLPLDLTATMGEAVAKTKPSGWDIALHLFPSNLAKHAYEGDILPIVVFAVLFGVALVHVGEKGRPVMAFCEGVAETMFAYTGYITKLTPIGVFGAMAYNVSHMAAGHRLPGGEEIRGWGAVAYLLVRYARLVGSMYLALIVFVLVVLVPVMLIAKVPIARFARAIREPVVTAFSTASSEAALPRLLERVVELGVPRRVASFVIPAGYSFNLDGSTLYLVLASVSIAQAAGIHMPIGSQIVMMLVFMLTSKGVAGVPRATLVIIAATCHGFGLPGEAGVAMLLAVDEVMDMARTAVNVLGNGLASVVIARWEGVFESEGGAPPAGSSEDSPRG
;
A
#
# COMPACT_ATOMS: atom_id res chain seq x y z
N ALA A 1 -1.75 -14.70 -12.58
CA ALA A 1 -1.73 -13.29 -12.12
C ALA A 1 -1.76 -13.17 -10.59
N LEU A 2 -2.82 -13.64 -9.91
CA LEU A 2 -2.95 -13.50 -8.45
C LEU A 2 -1.77 -14.05 -7.64
N LEU A 3 -1.28 -15.25 -7.98
CA LEU A 3 -0.09 -15.82 -7.32
C LEU A 3 1.15 -14.93 -7.47
N TYR A 4 1.35 -14.33 -8.65
CA TYR A 4 2.43 -13.37 -8.88
C TYR A 4 2.26 -12.14 -7.98
N PHE A 5 1.06 -11.56 -7.93
CA PHE A 5 0.78 -10.40 -7.09
C PHE A 5 1.05 -10.69 -5.62
N GLU A 6 0.63 -11.87 -5.15
CA GLU A 6 0.83 -12.27 -3.75
C GLU A 6 2.31 -12.40 -3.39
N VAL A 7 3.10 -13.05 -4.25
CA VAL A 7 4.55 -13.19 -4.04
C VAL A 7 5.24 -11.83 -4.05
N VAL A 8 4.96 -10.98 -5.04
CA VAL A 8 5.63 -9.68 -5.18
C VAL A 8 5.25 -8.72 -4.03
N THR A 9 3.97 -8.64 -3.68
CA THR A 9 3.52 -7.81 -2.54
C THR A 9 4.06 -8.31 -1.19
N THR A 10 4.19 -9.63 -1.00
CA THR A 10 4.84 -10.20 0.20
C THR A 10 6.30 -9.77 0.29
N LEU A 11 7.04 -9.82 -0.82
CA LEU A 11 8.42 -9.33 -0.86
C LEU A 11 8.50 -7.82 -0.60
N ALA A 12 7.52 -7.04 -1.06
CA ALA A 12 7.43 -5.61 -0.77
C ALA A 12 7.27 -5.34 0.75
N LEU A 13 6.42 -6.11 1.44
CA LEU A 13 6.28 -6.05 2.91
C LEU A 13 7.61 -6.35 3.59
N VAL A 14 8.32 -7.39 3.16
CA VAL A 14 9.61 -7.80 3.74
C VAL A 14 10.65 -6.69 3.57
N VAL A 15 10.75 -6.09 2.38
CA VAL A 15 11.68 -4.98 2.13
C VAL A 15 11.33 -3.79 3.03
N GLY A 16 10.04 -3.43 3.13
CA GLY A 16 9.58 -2.36 4.03
C GLY A 16 9.97 -2.63 5.48
N LEU A 17 9.74 -3.86 5.96
CA LEU A 17 10.09 -4.29 7.30
C LEU A 17 11.60 -4.20 7.58
N VAL A 18 12.43 -4.69 6.65
CA VAL A 18 13.89 -4.65 6.79
C VAL A 18 14.37 -3.21 6.86
N VAL A 19 13.92 -2.35 5.94
CA VAL A 19 14.37 -0.95 5.89
C VAL A 19 13.93 -0.18 7.14
N VAL A 20 12.69 -0.33 7.60
CA VAL A 20 12.22 0.40 8.79
C VAL A 20 12.92 -0.03 10.07
N ASN A 21 13.30 -1.31 10.21
CA ASN A 21 14.05 -1.78 11.37
C ASN A 21 15.52 -1.37 11.35
N LEU A 22 16.15 -1.28 10.16
CA LEU A 22 17.53 -0.85 10.02
C LEU A 22 17.68 0.68 10.13
N VAL A 23 16.85 1.42 9.40
CA VAL A 23 16.93 2.87 9.32
C VAL A 23 16.29 3.53 10.53
N ARG A 24 15.29 2.90 11.17
CA ARG A 24 14.52 3.46 12.29
C ARG A 24 14.05 4.91 12.06
N PRO A 25 13.29 5.16 10.99
CA PRO A 25 12.89 6.51 10.61
C PRO A 25 11.93 7.19 11.59
N GLY A 26 11.22 6.42 12.44
CA GLY A 26 10.29 6.97 13.42
C GLY A 26 10.98 7.60 14.64
N ASP A 27 12.25 7.27 14.90
CA ASP A 27 12.97 7.78 16.07
C ASP A 27 13.09 9.31 16.03
N GLY A 28 12.51 9.97 17.03
CA GLY A 28 12.59 11.42 17.21
C GLY A 28 11.56 12.23 16.41
N LEU A 29 10.56 11.59 15.79
CA LEU A 29 9.40 12.30 15.26
C LEU A 29 8.47 12.74 16.41
N PRO A 30 7.83 13.92 16.31
CA PRO A 30 6.88 14.37 17.30
C PRO A 30 5.59 13.56 17.19
N LEU A 31 5.26 12.84 18.25
CA LEU A 31 4.00 12.14 18.38
C LEU A 31 3.29 12.62 19.64
N ASP A 32 2.19 13.34 19.45
CA ASP A 32 1.38 13.81 20.58
C ASP A 32 0.45 12.69 21.04
N LEU A 33 0.84 12.06 22.15
CA LEU A 33 0.05 11.00 22.78
C LEU A 33 -1.12 11.58 23.61
N THR A 34 -1.10 12.88 23.95
CA THR A 34 -2.05 13.46 24.90
C THR A 34 -3.47 13.58 24.35
N ALA A 35 -3.62 13.68 23.03
CA ALA A 35 -4.93 13.76 22.35
C ALA A 35 -5.64 12.39 22.18
N THR A 36 -4.95 11.28 22.43
CA THR A 36 -5.43 9.91 22.09
C THR A 36 -5.37 8.93 23.27
N MET A 37 -5.09 9.38 24.49
CA MET A 37 -5.18 8.52 25.69
C MET A 37 -6.64 8.26 26.11
N GLY A 38 -7.41 7.61 25.23
CA GLY A 38 -8.39 6.63 25.66
C GLY A 38 -7.66 5.29 25.81
N GLU A 39 -7.22 4.97 27.02
CA GLU A 39 -6.82 3.63 27.48
C GLU A 39 -6.19 2.66 26.44
N ALA A 40 -5.11 3.05 25.75
CA ALA A 40 -4.21 2.05 25.16
C ALA A 40 -3.29 1.48 26.25
N VAL A 41 -3.91 0.86 27.27
CA VAL A 41 -3.21 0.07 28.27
C VAL A 41 -2.62 -1.12 27.56
N ALA A 42 -1.29 -1.26 27.70
CA ALA A 42 -0.49 -2.41 27.35
C ALA A 42 -1.28 -3.74 27.38
N LYS A 43 -1.86 -4.12 26.23
CA LYS A 43 -2.35 -5.49 26.07
C LYS A 43 -1.12 -6.38 25.99
N THR A 44 -1.06 -7.27 26.96
CA THR A 44 -0.04 -8.27 27.27
C THR A 44 0.57 -8.87 26.01
N LYS A 45 1.90 -9.09 26.00
CA LYS A 45 2.61 -9.85 24.97
C LYS A 45 1.82 -11.14 24.66
N PRO A 46 1.11 -11.24 23.53
CA PRO A 46 0.35 -12.45 23.27
C PRO A 46 1.37 -13.55 22.94
N SER A 47 1.26 -14.70 23.61
CA SER A 47 2.02 -15.87 23.20
C SER A 47 1.58 -16.25 21.78
N GLY A 48 2.43 -16.96 21.01
CA GLY A 48 2.07 -17.36 19.65
C GLY A 48 0.75 -18.14 19.57
N TRP A 49 0.36 -18.83 20.64
CA TRP A 49 -0.92 -19.52 20.75
C TRP A 49 -2.10 -18.59 21.03
N ASP A 50 -1.91 -17.55 21.84
CA ASP A 50 -2.93 -16.53 22.10
C ASP A 50 -3.24 -15.75 20.82
N ILE A 51 -2.24 -15.49 19.97
CA ILE A 51 -2.44 -14.86 18.66
C ILE A 51 -3.27 -15.76 17.74
N ALA A 52 -3.00 -17.07 17.73
CA ALA A 52 -3.74 -18.02 16.91
C ALA A 52 -5.20 -18.17 17.35
N LEU A 53 -5.47 -18.19 18.66
CA LEU A 53 -6.83 -18.21 19.21
C LEU A 53 -7.56 -16.88 18.97
N HIS A 54 -6.83 -15.76 19.06
CA HIS A 54 -7.36 -14.42 18.79
C HIS A 54 -7.73 -14.23 17.32
N LEU A 55 -7.15 -15.02 16.40
CA LEU A 55 -7.46 -14.96 14.97
C LEU A 55 -8.94 -15.24 14.66
N PHE A 56 -9.59 -16.08 15.47
CA PHE A 56 -11.00 -16.44 15.27
C PHE A 56 -11.88 -15.56 16.17
N PRO A 57 -12.76 -14.72 15.59
CA PRO A 57 -13.54 -13.80 16.39
C PRO A 57 -14.52 -14.55 17.28
N SER A 58 -14.38 -14.35 18.59
CA SER A 58 -15.35 -14.86 19.58
C SER A 58 -16.71 -14.17 19.46
N ASN A 59 -16.70 -12.87 19.11
CA ASN A 59 -17.89 -12.07 18.87
C ASN A 59 -17.56 -10.92 17.92
N LEU A 60 -18.10 -10.96 16.70
CA LEU A 60 -17.82 -9.97 15.65
C LEU A 60 -18.19 -8.53 16.07
N ALA A 61 -19.33 -8.34 16.72
CA ALA A 61 -19.80 -7.02 17.15
C ALA A 61 -18.88 -6.41 18.21
N LYS A 62 -18.38 -7.24 19.13
CA LYS A 62 -17.41 -6.81 20.15
C LYS A 62 -16.09 -6.40 19.50
N HIS A 63 -15.53 -7.22 18.61
CA HIS A 63 -14.27 -6.89 17.93
C HIS A 63 -14.41 -5.63 17.06
N ALA A 64 -15.56 -5.44 16.40
CA ALA A 64 -15.85 -4.21 15.65
C ALA A 64 -15.92 -2.97 16.55
N TYR A 65 -16.55 -3.08 17.73
CA TYR A 65 -16.60 -1.99 18.70
C TYR A 65 -15.22 -1.65 19.28
N GLU A 66 -14.41 -2.68 19.59
CA GLU A 66 -13.07 -2.53 20.16
C GLU A 66 -11.98 -2.21 19.12
N GLY A 67 -12.33 -2.03 17.84
CA GLY A 67 -11.37 -1.73 16.77
C GLY A 67 -10.37 -2.86 16.48
N ASP A 68 -10.73 -4.10 16.79
CA ASP A 68 -9.85 -5.27 16.65
C ASP A 68 -9.97 -5.89 15.26
N ILE A 69 -9.05 -5.50 14.38
CA ILE A 69 -9.18 -5.73 12.93
C ILE A 69 -8.84 -7.14 12.51
N LEU A 70 -7.83 -7.76 13.13
CA LEU A 70 -7.36 -9.07 12.70
C LEU A 70 -8.48 -10.12 12.70
N PRO A 71 -9.29 -10.27 13.78
CA PRO A 71 -10.44 -11.18 13.78
C PRO A 71 -11.52 -10.81 12.76
N ILE A 72 -11.79 -9.51 12.58
CA ILE A 72 -12.81 -9.02 11.63
C ILE A 72 -12.42 -9.41 10.21
N VAL A 73 -11.15 -9.24 9.85
CA VAL A 73 -10.64 -9.54 8.51
C VAL A 73 -10.67 -11.05 8.25
N VAL A 74 -10.25 -11.88 9.21
CA VAL A 74 -10.33 -13.34 9.07
C VAL A 74 -11.77 -13.80 8.88
N PHE A 75 -12.70 -13.27 9.67
CA PHE A 75 -14.12 -13.54 9.47
C PHE A 75 -14.61 -13.10 8.10
N ALA A 76 -14.30 -11.88 7.66
CA ALA A 76 -14.74 -11.35 6.38
C ALA A 76 -14.29 -12.22 5.19
N VAL A 77 -13.05 -12.76 5.25
CA VAL A 77 -12.53 -13.68 4.23
C VAL A 77 -13.29 -15.00 4.23
N LEU A 78 -13.42 -15.65 5.38
CA LEU A 78 -14.14 -16.93 5.49
C LEU A 78 -15.62 -16.77 5.11
N PHE A 79 -16.24 -15.66 5.51
CA PHE A 79 -17.60 -15.31 5.16
C PHE A 79 -17.76 -15.05 3.66
N GLY A 80 -16.83 -14.32 3.03
CA GLY A 80 -16.80 -14.11 1.58
C GLY A 80 -16.66 -15.43 0.80
N VAL A 81 -15.75 -16.32 1.23
CA VAL A 81 -15.60 -17.66 0.64
C VAL A 81 -16.90 -18.47 0.78
N ALA A 82 -17.54 -18.41 1.94
CA ALA A 82 -18.83 -19.07 2.17
C ALA A 82 -19.93 -18.50 1.25
N LEU A 83 -20.02 -17.17 1.09
CA LEU A 83 -20.99 -16.53 0.19
C LEU A 83 -20.82 -16.98 -1.26
N VAL A 84 -19.57 -17.07 -1.74
CA VAL A 84 -19.28 -17.58 -3.09
C VAL A 84 -19.73 -19.04 -3.22
N HIS A 85 -19.49 -19.87 -2.20
CA HIS A 85 -19.90 -21.28 -2.20
C HIS A 85 -21.42 -21.47 -2.17
N VAL A 86 -22.15 -20.57 -1.50
CA VAL A 86 -23.62 -20.58 -1.45
C VAL A 86 -24.25 -20.25 -2.81
N GLY A 87 -23.51 -19.61 -3.72
CA GLY A 87 -23.95 -19.29 -5.08
C GLY A 87 -25.06 -18.24 -5.12
N GLU A 88 -26.07 -18.44 -5.96
CA GLU A 88 -27.14 -17.45 -6.21
C GLU A 88 -27.88 -17.00 -4.94
N LYS A 89 -28.02 -17.87 -3.93
CA LYS A 89 -28.66 -17.50 -2.66
C LYS A 89 -27.84 -16.49 -1.85
N GLY A 90 -26.53 -16.45 -2.03
CA GLY A 90 -25.62 -15.52 -1.35
C GLY A 90 -25.56 -14.15 -2.04
N ARG A 91 -26.04 -14.05 -3.28
CA ARG A 91 -25.95 -12.85 -4.12
C ARG A 91 -26.56 -11.59 -3.50
N PRO A 92 -27.74 -11.62 -2.85
CA PRO A 92 -28.29 -10.42 -2.20
C PRO A 92 -27.40 -9.91 -1.06
N VAL A 93 -26.76 -10.81 -0.32
CA VAL A 93 -25.84 -10.45 0.77
C VAL A 93 -24.55 -9.86 0.22
N MET A 94 -24.00 -10.45 -0.85
CA MET A 94 -22.83 -9.89 -1.53
C MET A 94 -23.11 -8.46 -2.04
N ALA A 95 -24.25 -8.25 -2.72
CA ALA A 95 -24.65 -6.94 -3.22
C ALA A 95 -24.86 -5.91 -2.10
N PHE A 96 -25.39 -6.32 -0.95
CA PHE A 96 -25.47 -5.47 0.24
C PHE A 96 -24.08 -5.06 0.73
N CYS A 97 -23.15 -6.01 0.87
CA CYS A 97 -21.78 -5.74 1.29
C CYS A 97 -21.04 -4.80 0.32
N GLU A 98 -21.19 -5.01 -0.99
CA GLU A 98 -20.66 -4.13 -2.03
C GLU A 98 -21.21 -2.71 -1.89
N GLY A 99 -22.53 -2.55 -1.76
CA GLY A 99 -23.16 -1.25 -1.59
C GLY A 99 -22.69 -0.51 -0.32
N VAL A 100 -22.48 -1.23 0.78
CA VAL A 100 -21.89 -0.67 2.00
C VAL A 100 -20.45 -0.21 1.76
N ALA A 101 -19.61 -1.02 1.11
CA ALA A 101 -18.23 -0.68 0.80
C ALA A 101 -18.13 0.59 -0.07
N GLU A 102 -18.90 0.65 -1.17
CA GLU A 102 -18.96 1.82 -2.05
C GLU A 102 -19.42 3.08 -1.30
N THR A 103 -20.41 2.95 -0.42
CA THR A 103 -20.89 4.05 0.42
C THR A 103 -19.79 4.54 1.38
N MET A 104 -19.04 3.63 2.01
CA MET A 104 -17.93 3.98 2.89
C MET A 104 -16.76 4.64 2.14
N PHE A 105 -16.52 4.25 0.89
CA PHE A 105 -15.55 4.92 0.03
C PHE A 105 -15.97 6.36 -0.29
N ALA A 106 -17.24 6.58 -0.64
CA ALA A 106 -17.78 7.92 -0.85
C ALA A 106 -17.69 8.78 0.43
N TYR A 107 -18.05 8.20 1.59
CA TYR A 107 -17.92 8.84 2.90
C TYR A 107 -16.48 9.27 3.20
N THR A 108 -15.53 8.35 3.01
CA THR A 108 -14.09 8.63 3.19
C THR A 108 -13.62 9.74 2.24
N GLY A 109 -14.17 9.79 1.02
CA GLY A 109 -13.94 10.89 0.07
C GLY A 109 -14.35 12.25 0.61
N TYR A 110 -15.46 12.37 1.34
CA TYR A 110 -15.86 13.63 1.98
C TYR A 110 -14.87 14.05 3.07
N ILE A 111 -14.42 13.12 3.90
CA ILE A 111 -13.41 13.39 4.94
C ILE A 111 -12.07 13.78 4.31
N THR A 112 -11.69 13.14 3.21
CA THR A 112 -10.45 13.43 2.48
C THR A 112 -10.41 14.88 1.98
N LYS A 113 -11.55 15.43 1.53
CA LYS A 113 -11.65 16.85 1.12
C LYS A 113 -11.34 17.84 2.26
N LEU A 114 -11.61 17.45 3.51
CA LEU A 114 -11.31 18.27 4.69
C LEU A 114 -9.88 18.06 5.20
N THR A 115 -9.19 17.01 4.74
CA THR A 115 -7.85 16.66 5.22
C THR A 115 -6.80 17.77 5.03
N PRO A 116 -6.78 18.60 3.96
CA PRO A 116 -5.83 19.71 3.84
C PRO A 116 -5.89 20.68 5.03
N ILE A 117 -7.08 20.95 5.57
CA ILE A 117 -7.26 21.81 6.75
C ILE A 117 -6.68 21.10 7.99
N GLY A 118 -6.94 19.80 8.15
CA GLY A 118 -6.39 18.99 9.23
C GLY A 118 -4.85 18.93 9.19
N VAL A 119 -4.26 18.68 8.02
CA VAL A 119 -2.79 18.66 7.83
C VAL A 119 -2.20 20.03 8.15
N PHE A 120 -2.81 21.11 7.65
CA PHE A 120 -2.36 22.47 7.95
C PHE A 120 -2.35 22.74 9.46
N GLY A 121 -3.44 22.42 10.15
CA GLY A 121 -3.55 22.58 11.60
C GLY A 121 -2.52 21.75 12.37
N ALA A 122 -2.39 20.46 12.04
CA ALA A 122 -1.42 19.56 12.67
C ALA A 122 0.03 20.02 12.44
N MET A 123 0.37 20.44 11.21
CA MET A 123 1.69 20.96 10.88
C MET A 123 1.97 22.28 11.61
N ALA A 124 1.02 23.21 11.62
CA ALA A 124 1.15 24.47 12.33
C ALA A 124 1.37 24.25 13.84
N TYR A 125 0.61 23.32 14.44
CA TYR A 125 0.78 22.90 15.83
C TYR A 125 2.18 22.31 16.08
N ASN A 126 2.60 21.34 15.28
CA ASN A 126 3.89 20.67 15.46
C ASN A 126 5.07 21.63 15.25
N VAL A 127 5.03 22.47 14.21
CA VAL A 127 6.09 23.45 13.94
C VAL A 127 6.16 24.51 15.04
N SER A 128 5.01 25.01 15.51
CA SER A 128 4.97 26.00 16.59
C SER A 128 5.45 25.45 17.93
N HIS A 129 5.01 24.25 18.32
CA HIS A 129 5.46 23.59 19.56
C HIS A 129 6.94 23.23 19.51
N MET A 130 7.40 22.73 18.36
CA MET A 130 8.82 22.44 18.15
C MET A 130 9.66 23.73 18.24
N ALA A 131 9.21 24.82 17.62
CA ALA A 131 9.88 26.11 17.69
C ALA A 131 9.87 26.72 19.10
N ALA A 132 8.84 26.47 19.91
CA ALA A 132 8.74 26.95 21.29
C ALA A 132 9.80 26.32 22.21
N GLY A 133 10.19 25.07 21.94
CA GLY A 133 11.30 24.41 22.61
C GLY A 133 11.16 22.90 22.57
N HIS A 134 12.21 22.23 22.11
CA HIS A 134 12.29 20.78 22.08
C HIS A 134 13.53 20.30 22.82
N ARG A 135 13.35 19.36 23.75
CA ARG A 135 14.46 18.74 24.45
C ARG A 135 14.95 17.52 23.68
N LEU A 136 16.23 17.54 23.31
CA LEU A 136 16.87 16.37 22.73
C LEU A 136 17.04 15.26 23.79
N PRO A 137 17.26 14.00 23.35
CA PRO A 137 17.58 12.90 24.25
C PRO A 137 18.80 13.15 25.17
N GLY A 138 19.70 14.07 24.80
CA GLY A 138 20.86 14.49 25.60
C GLY A 138 20.58 15.55 26.67
N GLY A 139 19.33 15.99 26.84
CA GLY A 139 18.93 17.01 27.83
C GLY A 139 19.06 18.46 27.35
N GLU A 140 19.71 18.70 26.20
CA GLU A 140 19.79 20.02 25.58
C GLU A 140 18.45 20.46 25.00
N GLU A 141 18.07 21.72 25.21
CA GLU A 141 16.85 22.30 24.66
C GLU A 141 17.19 23.15 23.43
N ILE A 142 16.63 22.78 22.28
CA ILE A 142 16.71 23.56 21.04
C ILE A 142 15.42 24.37 20.85
N ARG A 143 15.57 25.60 20.37
CA ARG A 143 14.46 26.55 20.15
C ARG A 143 14.54 27.19 18.77
N GLY A 144 13.43 27.76 18.34
CA GLY A 144 13.33 28.51 17.08
C GLY A 144 13.66 27.67 15.86
N TRP A 145 14.34 28.26 14.88
CA TRP A 145 14.67 27.62 13.60
C TRP A 145 15.55 26.38 13.73
N GLY A 146 16.37 26.26 14.78
CA GLY A 146 17.17 25.05 15.04
C GLY A 146 16.29 23.83 15.33
N ALA A 147 15.21 24.02 16.09
CA ALA A 147 14.25 22.96 16.38
C ALA A 147 13.38 22.61 15.16
N VAL A 148 12.99 23.61 14.36
CA VAL A 148 12.29 23.37 13.08
C VAL A 148 13.17 22.62 12.10
N ALA A 149 14.45 22.99 11.96
CA ALA A 149 15.41 22.27 11.12
C ALA A 149 15.59 20.83 11.57
N TYR A 150 15.66 20.59 12.89
CA TYR A 150 15.69 19.24 13.45
C TYR A 150 14.46 18.42 13.03
N LEU A 151 13.25 18.98 13.16
CA LEU A 151 12.01 18.33 12.73
C LEU A 151 12.02 18.00 11.23
N LEU A 152 12.46 18.95 10.39
CA LEU A 152 12.59 18.73 8.95
C LEU A 152 13.56 17.59 8.63
N VAL A 153 14.68 17.48 9.33
CA VAL A 153 15.63 16.36 9.16
C VAL A 153 14.98 15.03 9.55
N ARG A 154 14.15 14.98 10.60
CA ARG A 154 13.44 13.76 11.00
C ARG A 154 12.40 13.35 9.95
N TYR A 155 11.61 14.29 9.44
CA TYR A 155 10.69 14.02 8.35
C TYR A 155 11.41 13.66 7.04
N ALA A 156 12.54 14.29 6.74
CA ALA A 156 13.38 13.93 5.61
C ALA A 156 13.96 12.52 5.74
N ARG A 157 14.31 12.07 6.95
CA ARG A 157 14.71 10.68 7.21
C ARG A 157 13.55 9.72 6.94
N LEU A 158 12.33 10.06 7.37
CA LEU A 158 11.13 9.27 7.09
C LEU A 158 10.87 9.14 5.58
N VAL A 159 10.78 10.25 4.87
CA VAL A 159 10.58 10.27 3.42
C VAL A 159 11.73 9.57 2.69
N GLY A 160 12.98 9.86 3.08
CA GLY A 160 14.17 9.23 2.51
C GLY A 160 14.20 7.72 2.72
N SER A 161 13.77 7.24 3.88
CA SER A 161 13.66 5.80 4.16
C SER A 161 12.60 5.12 3.28
N MET A 162 11.50 5.80 2.98
CA MET A 162 10.48 5.30 2.05
C MET A 162 11.05 5.16 0.64
N TYR A 163 11.67 6.23 0.13
CA TYR A 163 12.26 6.22 -1.21
C TYR A 163 13.38 5.18 -1.30
N LEU A 164 14.22 5.05 -0.27
CA LEU A 164 15.22 4.00 -0.18
C LEU A 164 14.57 2.62 -0.26
N ALA A 165 13.51 2.36 0.51
CA ALA A 165 12.83 1.08 0.50
C ALA A 165 12.21 0.75 -0.86
N LEU A 166 11.60 1.73 -1.53
CA LEU A 166 11.06 1.57 -2.88
C LEU A 166 12.16 1.30 -3.92
N ILE A 167 13.30 2.00 -3.84
CA ILE A 167 14.46 1.75 -4.70
C ILE A 167 15.02 0.35 -4.48
N VAL A 168 15.21 -0.05 -3.22
CA VAL A 168 15.65 -1.40 -2.86
C VAL A 168 14.68 -2.45 -3.38
N PHE A 169 13.36 -2.23 -3.24
CA PHE A 169 12.34 -3.12 -3.77
C PHE A 169 12.43 -3.25 -5.30
N VAL A 170 12.56 -2.14 -6.03
CA VAL A 170 12.73 -2.18 -7.49
C VAL A 170 13.99 -2.96 -7.88
N LEU A 171 15.11 -2.73 -7.21
CA LEU A 171 16.40 -3.34 -7.55
C LEU A 171 16.50 -4.82 -7.13
N VAL A 172 15.94 -5.20 -5.99
CA VAL A 172 16.09 -6.54 -5.40
C VAL A 172 14.92 -7.45 -5.72
N VAL A 173 13.76 -6.91 -6.10
CA VAL A 173 12.57 -7.70 -6.45
C VAL A 173 12.24 -7.54 -7.93
N LEU A 174 11.90 -6.33 -8.39
CA LEU A 174 11.38 -6.14 -9.76
C LEU A 174 12.45 -6.39 -10.84
N VAL A 175 13.70 -5.98 -10.63
CA VAL A 175 14.79 -6.24 -11.58
C VAL A 175 15.08 -7.74 -11.72
N PRO A 176 15.26 -8.53 -10.64
CA PRO A 176 15.37 -9.98 -10.77
C PRO A 176 14.16 -10.62 -11.45
N VAL A 177 12.94 -10.19 -11.15
CA VAL A 177 11.72 -10.65 -11.85
C VAL A 177 11.81 -10.37 -13.36
N MET A 178 12.23 -9.16 -13.75
CA MET A 178 12.45 -8.81 -15.16
C MET A 178 13.48 -9.72 -15.84
N LEU A 179 14.57 -10.04 -15.15
CA LEU A 179 15.64 -10.90 -15.67
C LEU A 179 15.18 -12.36 -15.82
N ILE A 180 14.52 -12.92 -14.81
CA ILE A 180 14.02 -14.30 -14.79
C ILE A 180 12.94 -14.49 -15.88
N ALA A 181 12.02 -13.53 -15.99
CA ALA A 181 10.96 -13.56 -17.00
C ALA A 181 11.45 -13.14 -18.40
N LYS A 182 12.74 -12.80 -18.57
CA LYS A 182 13.34 -12.37 -19.85
C LYS A 182 12.62 -11.16 -20.48
N VAL A 183 12.21 -10.22 -19.65
CA VAL A 183 11.57 -8.96 -20.08
C VAL A 183 12.60 -8.09 -20.82
N PRO A 184 12.27 -7.49 -21.98
CA PRO A 184 13.18 -6.59 -22.66
C PRO A 184 13.31 -5.24 -21.91
N ILE A 185 14.18 -5.19 -20.89
CA ILE A 185 14.29 -4.10 -19.92
C ILE A 185 14.32 -2.71 -20.57
N ALA A 186 15.16 -2.49 -21.59
CA ALA A 186 15.28 -1.18 -22.25
C ALA A 186 14.02 -0.77 -23.04
N ARG A 187 13.28 -1.73 -23.62
CA ARG A 187 11.99 -1.44 -24.28
C ARG A 187 10.90 -1.21 -23.25
N PHE A 188 10.86 -2.04 -22.20
CA PHE A 188 9.91 -1.91 -21.10
C PHE A 188 10.06 -0.55 -20.40
N ALA A 189 11.27 -0.18 -19.98
CA ALA A 189 11.54 1.10 -19.32
C ALA A 189 11.13 2.31 -20.19
N ARG A 190 11.35 2.25 -21.51
CA ARG A 190 10.91 3.31 -22.43
C ARG A 190 9.39 3.38 -22.55
N ALA A 191 8.70 2.24 -22.61
CA ALA A 191 7.25 2.18 -22.74
C ALA A 191 6.54 2.69 -21.47
N ILE A 192 7.01 2.29 -20.28
CA ILE A 192 6.35 2.61 -19.01
C ILE A 192 6.76 3.96 -18.40
N ARG A 193 7.81 4.63 -18.93
CA ARG A 193 8.29 5.92 -18.42
C ARG A 193 7.18 6.96 -18.31
N GLU A 194 6.39 7.14 -19.37
CA GLU A 194 5.32 8.13 -19.40
C GLU A 194 4.23 7.84 -18.36
N PRO A 195 3.61 6.64 -18.32
CA PRO A 195 2.67 6.27 -17.26
C PRO A 195 3.22 6.44 -15.84
N VAL A 196 4.47 6.02 -15.59
CA VAL A 196 5.10 6.12 -14.26
C VAL A 196 5.33 7.57 -13.84
N VAL A 197 5.77 8.44 -14.76
CA VAL A 197 5.94 9.87 -14.49
C VAL A 197 4.60 10.55 -14.25
N THR A 198 3.56 10.18 -15.00
CA THR A 198 2.19 10.67 -14.77
C THR A 198 1.73 10.28 -13.36
N ALA A 199 1.84 9.00 -13.01
CA ALA A 199 1.47 8.49 -11.69
C ALA A 199 2.24 9.16 -10.55
N PHE A 200 3.54 9.37 -10.75
CA PHE A 200 4.38 10.10 -9.80
C PHE A 200 3.89 11.54 -9.61
N SER A 201 3.61 12.24 -10.70
CA SER A 201 3.26 13.67 -10.67
C SER A 201 1.86 13.92 -10.11
N THR A 202 0.95 12.96 -10.27
CA THR A 202 -0.46 13.11 -9.87
C THR A 202 -0.80 12.39 -8.57
N ALA A 203 0.10 11.56 -8.04
CA ALA A 203 -0.17 10.61 -6.96
C ALA A 203 -1.43 9.75 -7.22
N SER A 204 -1.75 9.49 -8.50
CA SER A 204 -2.93 8.73 -8.89
C SER A 204 -2.59 7.64 -9.91
N SER A 205 -2.84 6.40 -9.52
CA SER A 205 -2.67 5.26 -10.42
C SER A 205 -3.75 5.30 -11.53
N GLU A 206 -4.95 5.76 -11.22
CA GLU A 206 -6.07 5.85 -12.18
C GLU A 206 -5.76 6.81 -13.33
N ALA A 207 -5.11 7.95 -13.02
CA ALA A 207 -4.69 8.91 -14.04
C ALA A 207 -3.69 8.31 -15.06
N ALA A 208 -2.91 7.31 -14.66
CA ALA A 208 -1.93 6.63 -15.52
C ALA A 208 -2.49 5.38 -16.22
N LEU A 209 -3.64 4.86 -15.79
CA LEU A 209 -4.18 3.56 -16.22
C LEU A 209 -4.41 3.46 -17.73
N PRO A 210 -5.11 4.41 -18.40
CA PRO A 210 -5.35 4.31 -19.85
C PRO A 210 -4.04 4.25 -20.63
N ARG A 211 -3.09 5.10 -20.22
CA ARG A 211 -1.79 5.20 -20.88
C ARG A 211 -0.93 3.97 -20.63
N LEU A 212 -0.97 3.40 -19.43
CA LEU A 212 -0.28 2.15 -19.12
C LEU A 212 -0.78 1.01 -20.01
N LEU A 213 -2.10 0.86 -20.17
CA LEU A 213 -2.71 -0.15 -21.04
C LEU A 213 -2.23 -0.02 -22.49
N GLU A 214 -2.26 1.18 -23.06
CA GLU A 214 -1.75 1.44 -24.41
C GLU A 214 -0.29 1.05 -24.56
N ARG A 215 0.57 1.51 -23.63
CA ARG A 215 2.02 1.31 -23.71
C ARG A 215 2.44 -0.15 -23.55
N VAL A 216 1.76 -0.94 -22.70
CA VAL A 216 2.07 -2.38 -22.60
C VAL A 216 1.59 -3.16 -23.82
N VAL A 217 0.49 -2.74 -24.45
CA VAL A 217 0.01 -3.35 -25.70
C VAL A 217 0.97 -3.05 -26.85
N GLU A 218 1.40 -1.79 -27.01
CA GLU A 218 2.44 -1.39 -27.97
C GLU A 218 3.77 -2.12 -27.72
N LEU A 219 4.07 -2.47 -26.47
CA LEU A 219 5.27 -3.23 -26.12
C LEU A 219 5.20 -4.70 -26.58
N GLY A 220 4.00 -5.25 -26.80
CA GLY A 220 3.78 -6.63 -27.25
C GLY A 220 2.91 -7.49 -26.33
N VAL A 221 2.27 -6.91 -25.30
CA VAL A 221 1.30 -7.64 -24.47
C VAL A 221 -0.06 -7.70 -25.17
N PRO A 222 -0.67 -8.88 -25.38
CA PRO A 222 -2.02 -8.99 -25.95
C PRO A 222 -3.03 -8.16 -25.14
N ARG A 223 -3.93 -7.47 -25.84
CA ARG A 223 -4.92 -6.59 -25.18
C ARG A 223 -5.76 -7.34 -24.15
N ARG A 224 -6.12 -8.60 -24.42
CA ARG A 224 -6.86 -9.47 -23.48
C ARG A 224 -6.12 -9.71 -22.16
N VAL A 225 -4.79 -9.81 -22.20
CA VAL A 225 -3.96 -10.00 -21.00
C VAL A 225 -3.85 -8.67 -20.26
N ALA A 226 -3.51 -7.59 -20.97
CA ALA A 226 -3.36 -6.26 -20.37
C ALA A 226 -4.66 -5.77 -19.69
N SER A 227 -5.81 -5.94 -20.35
CA SER A 227 -7.13 -5.53 -19.83
C SER A 227 -7.61 -6.35 -18.64
N PHE A 228 -7.01 -7.52 -18.39
CA PHE A 228 -7.31 -8.34 -17.22
C PHE A 228 -6.30 -8.08 -16.09
N VAL A 229 -5.01 -8.13 -16.41
CA VAL A 229 -3.92 -8.08 -15.43
C VAL A 229 -3.80 -6.69 -14.81
N ILE A 230 -3.87 -5.60 -15.59
CA ILE A 230 -3.69 -4.25 -15.03
C ILE A 230 -4.83 -3.88 -14.08
N PRO A 231 -6.12 -4.01 -14.44
CA PRO A 231 -7.20 -3.71 -13.50
C PRO A 231 -7.16 -4.61 -12.25
N ALA A 232 -6.86 -5.91 -12.40
CA ALA A 232 -6.67 -6.79 -11.25
C ALA A 232 -5.50 -6.35 -10.36
N GLY A 233 -4.40 -5.88 -10.96
CA GLY A 233 -3.24 -5.37 -10.23
C GLY A 233 -3.54 -4.12 -9.41
N TYR A 234 -4.47 -3.26 -9.85
CA TYR A 234 -4.87 -2.08 -9.07
C TYR A 234 -5.58 -2.44 -7.76
N SER A 235 -6.14 -3.64 -7.67
CA SER A 235 -6.77 -4.15 -6.46
C SER A 235 -5.87 -5.08 -5.64
N PHE A 236 -4.97 -5.83 -6.29
CA PHE A 236 -4.22 -6.91 -5.64
C PHE A 236 -2.69 -6.73 -5.62
N ASN A 237 -2.16 -5.77 -6.38
CA ASN A 237 -0.72 -5.54 -6.60
C ASN A 237 -0.34 -4.07 -6.38
N LEU A 238 -0.69 -3.56 -5.21
CA LEU A 238 -0.30 -2.21 -4.77
C LEU A 238 1.04 -2.28 -4.02
N ASP A 239 2.11 -2.69 -4.71
CA ASP A 239 3.41 -3.01 -4.12
C ASP A 239 3.98 -1.87 -3.25
N GLY A 240 4.06 -0.66 -3.78
CA GLY A 240 4.58 0.52 -3.07
C GLY A 240 3.69 0.93 -1.91
N SER A 241 2.37 0.84 -2.07
CA SER A 241 1.42 1.10 -0.97
C SER A 241 1.55 0.05 0.14
N THR A 242 1.73 -1.21 -0.23
CA THR A 242 1.84 -2.34 0.69
C THR A 242 3.13 -2.25 1.50
N LEU A 243 4.25 -1.92 0.85
CA LEU A 243 5.51 -1.60 1.51
C LEU A 243 5.33 -0.47 2.54
N TYR A 244 4.56 0.56 2.18
CA TYR A 244 4.30 1.70 3.06
C TYR A 244 3.51 1.34 4.31
N LEU A 245 2.52 0.47 4.23
CA LEU A 245 1.72 0.06 5.39
C LEU A 245 2.63 -0.39 6.56
N VAL A 246 3.60 -1.27 6.26
CA VAL A 246 4.56 -1.75 7.27
C VAL A 246 5.52 -0.66 7.71
N LEU A 247 6.13 0.06 6.77
CA LEU A 247 7.11 1.09 7.09
C LEU A 247 6.49 2.18 7.96
N ALA A 248 5.29 2.65 7.62
CA ALA A 248 4.54 3.64 8.39
C ALA A 248 4.18 3.15 9.79
N SER A 249 3.53 1.99 9.91
CA SER A 249 3.06 1.51 11.21
C SER A 249 4.20 1.20 12.18
N VAL A 250 5.31 0.65 11.70
CA VAL A 250 6.50 0.45 12.54
C VAL A 250 7.18 1.78 12.86
N SER A 251 7.13 2.77 11.96
CA SER A 251 7.60 4.15 12.28
C SER A 251 6.74 4.82 13.35
N ILE A 252 5.42 4.60 13.34
CA ILE A 252 4.51 5.08 14.39
C ILE A 252 4.88 4.45 15.74
N ALA A 253 5.14 3.14 15.77
CA ALA A 253 5.59 2.47 16.99
C ALA A 253 6.92 3.05 17.51
N GLN A 254 7.88 3.30 16.60
CA GLN A 254 9.16 3.93 16.93
C GLN A 254 8.98 5.35 17.48
N ALA A 255 8.13 6.16 16.84
CA ALA A 255 7.81 7.52 17.30
C ALA A 255 7.11 7.52 18.66
N ALA A 256 6.27 6.52 18.94
CA ALA A 256 5.61 6.31 20.23
C ALA A 256 6.55 5.75 21.32
N GLY A 257 7.80 5.38 20.98
CA GLY A 257 8.70 4.69 21.90
C GLY A 257 8.25 3.26 22.27
N ILE A 258 7.31 2.69 21.52
CA ILE A 258 6.77 1.35 21.77
C ILE A 258 7.67 0.32 21.09
N HIS A 259 8.25 -0.57 21.89
CA HIS A 259 9.03 -1.68 21.35
C HIS A 259 8.10 -2.77 20.79
N MET A 260 8.08 -2.92 19.47
CA MET A 260 7.41 -4.02 18.79
C MET A 260 8.37 -5.20 18.55
N PRO A 261 8.15 -6.37 19.19
CA PRO A 261 8.91 -7.57 18.87
C PRO A 261 8.73 -7.98 17.41
N ILE A 262 9.75 -8.60 16.81
CA ILE A 262 9.72 -9.06 15.41
C ILE A 262 8.51 -9.95 15.12
N GLY A 263 8.11 -10.82 16.07
CA GLY A 263 6.92 -11.65 15.92
C GLY A 263 5.63 -10.85 15.71
N SER A 264 5.42 -9.78 16.49
CA SER A 264 4.27 -8.88 16.31
C SER A 264 4.32 -8.14 14.98
N GLN A 265 5.52 -7.73 14.54
CA GLN A 265 5.68 -7.08 13.25
C GLN A 265 5.36 -8.02 12.07
N ILE A 266 5.74 -9.30 12.17
CA ILE A 266 5.37 -10.33 11.18
C ILE A 266 3.85 -10.54 11.15
N VAL A 267 3.19 -10.64 12.31
CA VAL A 267 1.73 -10.77 12.36
C VAL A 267 1.06 -9.54 11.75
N MET A 268 1.58 -8.34 12.01
CA MET A 268 1.11 -7.10 11.37
C MET A 268 1.29 -7.13 9.86
N MET A 269 2.41 -7.66 9.33
CA MET A 269 2.58 -7.87 7.89
C MET A 269 1.51 -8.81 7.32
N LEU A 270 1.15 -9.89 8.03
CA LEU A 270 0.10 -10.79 7.58
C LEU A 270 -1.27 -10.09 7.52
N VAL A 271 -1.55 -9.21 8.48
CA VAL A 271 -2.76 -8.37 8.45
C VAL A 271 -2.72 -7.47 7.22
N PHE A 272 -1.62 -6.77 6.96
CA PHE A 272 -1.48 -5.89 5.79
C PHE A 272 -1.52 -6.62 4.46
N MET A 273 -0.97 -7.83 4.39
CA MET A 273 -1.07 -8.66 3.20
C MET A 273 -2.52 -8.90 2.80
N LEU A 274 -3.42 -9.00 3.79
CA LEU A 274 -4.84 -9.22 3.57
C LEU A 274 -5.62 -7.90 3.39
N THR A 275 -5.36 -6.91 4.23
CA THR A 275 -6.09 -5.63 4.23
C THR A 275 -5.65 -4.67 3.13
N SER A 276 -4.49 -4.88 2.52
CA SER A 276 -4.04 -4.12 1.33
C SER A 276 -4.79 -4.50 0.06
N LYS A 277 -5.49 -5.65 0.05
CA LYS A 277 -6.18 -6.18 -1.13
C LYS A 277 -7.61 -5.63 -1.20
N GLY A 278 -8.06 -5.29 -2.40
CA GLY A 278 -9.43 -4.87 -2.63
C GLY A 278 -9.74 -3.42 -2.23
N VAL A 279 -8.72 -2.62 -1.91
CA VAL A 279 -8.88 -1.19 -1.55
C VAL A 279 -8.63 -0.26 -2.74
N ALA A 280 -8.85 -0.76 -3.96
CA ALA A 280 -8.70 0.02 -5.17
C ALA A 280 -9.68 1.21 -5.20
N GLY A 281 -9.19 2.37 -5.65
CA GLY A 281 -10.03 3.54 -5.93
C GLY A 281 -10.43 4.39 -4.71
N VAL A 282 -9.86 4.12 -3.54
CA VAL A 282 -10.13 4.93 -2.33
C VAL A 282 -8.99 5.91 -2.09
N PRO A 283 -9.23 7.22 -2.14
CA PRO A 283 -8.23 8.21 -1.79
C PRO A 283 -7.69 7.97 -0.38
N ARG A 284 -6.36 7.91 -0.24
CA ARG A 284 -5.65 7.76 1.04
C ARG A 284 -6.08 6.55 1.87
N ALA A 285 -6.59 5.50 1.23
CA ALA A 285 -6.98 4.26 1.91
C ALA A 285 -5.88 3.66 2.78
N THR A 286 -4.62 3.80 2.36
CA THR A 286 -3.46 3.34 3.13
C THR A 286 -3.41 3.94 4.53
N LEU A 287 -3.76 5.22 4.70
CA LEU A 287 -3.77 5.87 6.01
C LEU A 287 -4.89 5.34 6.91
N VAL A 288 -6.05 5.06 6.33
CA VAL A 288 -7.17 4.43 7.07
C VAL A 288 -6.76 3.04 7.53
N ILE A 289 -6.16 2.23 6.65
CA ILE A 289 -5.67 0.88 6.99
C ILE A 289 -4.59 0.96 8.07
N ILE A 290 -3.67 1.94 8.00
CA ILE A 290 -2.63 2.15 9.00
C ILE A 290 -3.24 2.50 10.36
N ALA A 291 -4.11 3.51 10.44
CA ALA A 291 -4.74 3.92 11.70
C ALA A 291 -5.44 2.74 12.37
N ALA A 292 -6.25 2.05 11.56
CA ALA A 292 -7.06 0.95 12.02
C ALA A 292 -6.15 -0.21 12.48
N THR A 293 -5.15 -0.61 11.68
CA THR A 293 -4.26 -1.73 12.04
C THR A 293 -3.41 -1.39 13.27
N CYS A 294 -2.93 -0.15 13.38
CA CYS A 294 -2.21 0.31 14.57
C CYS A 294 -3.02 0.11 15.86
N HIS A 295 -4.33 0.42 15.84
CA HIS A 295 -5.21 0.23 16.98
C HIS A 295 -5.25 -1.23 17.47
N GLY A 296 -5.39 -2.18 16.54
CA GLY A 296 -5.38 -3.62 16.86
C GLY A 296 -4.06 -4.12 17.48
N PHE A 297 -2.97 -3.37 17.31
CA PHE A 297 -1.65 -3.67 17.91
C PHE A 297 -1.31 -2.76 19.11
N GLY A 298 -2.28 -2.00 19.63
CA GLY A 298 -2.08 -1.09 20.77
C GLY A 298 -1.17 0.10 20.46
N LEU A 299 -1.06 0.48 19.18
CA LEU A 299 -0.33 1.66 18.74
C LEU A 299 -1.27 2.85 18.59
N PRO A 300 -0.80 4.08 18.81
CA PRO A 300 -1.59 5.31 18.64
C PRO A 300 -1.79 5.62 17.15
N GLY A 301 -2.71 4.89 16.51
CA GLY A 301 -2.94 4.94 15.07
C GLY A 301 -3.36 6.32 14.56
N GLU A 302 -4.26 7.00 15.26
CA GLU A 302 -4.78 8.30 14.86
C GLU A 302 -3.71 9.39 14.96
N ALA A 303 -2.99 9.45 16.09
CA ALA A 303 -1.87 10.38 16.26
C ALA A 303 -0.74 10.09 15.27
N GLY A 304 -0.47 8.80 15.00
CA GLY A 304 0.51 8.37 14.02
C GLY A 304 0.16 8.79 12.60
N VAL A 305 -1.10 8.61 12.18
CA VAL A 305 -1.55 9.06 10.87
C VAL A 305 -1.52 10.59 10.75
N ALA A 306 -1.91 11.32 11.81
CA ALA A 306 -1.77 12.77 11.84
C ALA A 306 -0.31 13.23 11.64
N MET A 307 0.64 12.52 12.26
CA MET A 307 2.08 12.75 12.08
C MET A 307 2.52 12.47 10.63
N LEU A 308 2.04 11.38 10.00
CA LEU A 308 2.41 11.00 8.62
C LEU A 308 1.83 11.93 7.56
N LEU A 309 0.62 12.47 7.78
CA LEU A 309 -0.07 13.39 6.86
C LEU A 309 0.77 14.61 6.46
N ALA A 310 1.69 15.01 7.33
CA ALA A 310 2.65 16.08 7.10
C ALA A 310 3.50 15.90 5.84
N VAL A 311 3.81 14.65 5.48
CA VAL A 311 4.71 14.30 4.37
C VAL A 311 4.14 13.20 3.46
N ASP A 312 2.91 12.76 3.71
CA ASP A 312 2.27 11.64 3.01
C ASP A 312 2.20 11.85 1.51
N GLU A 313 1.88 13.07 1.07
CA GLU A 313 1.77 13.40 -0.35
C GLU A 313 3.07 13.13 -1.10
N VAL A 314 4.21 13.49 -0.52
CA VAL A 314 5.53 13.25 -1.13
C VAL A 314 5.83 11.76 -1.20
N MET A 315 5.45 11.01 -0.17
CA MET A 315 5.60 9.55 -0.19
C MET A 315 4.62 8.91 -1.19
N ASP A 316 3.41 9.43 -1.35
CA ASP A 316 2.37 8.87 -2.23
C ASP A 316 2.74 8.95 -3.70
N MET A 317 3.40 10.03 -4.12
CA MET A 317 3.97 10.15 -5.46
C MET A 317 4.85 8.93 -5.81
N ALA A 318 5.78 8.57 -4.92
CA ALA A 318 6.68 7.44 -5.15
C ALA A 318 5.98 6.09 -5.07
N ARG A 319 5.07 5.91 -4.10
CA ARG A 319 4.28 4.67 -3.94
C ARG A 319 3.46 4.38 -5.20
N THR A 320 2.75 5.40 -5.69
CA THR A 320 1.91 5.32 -6.87
C THR A 320 2.72 5.01 -8.12
N ALA A 321 3.89 5.64 -8.29
CA ALA A 321 4.79 5.35 -9.39
C ALA A 321 5.24 3.87 -9.42
N VAL A 322 5.60 3.32 -8.25
CA VAL A 322 6.01 1.92 -8.12
C VAL A 322 4.85 0.95 -8.35
N ASN A 323 3.63 1.27 -7.89
CA ASN A 323 2.44 0.47 -8.18
C ASN A 323 2.19 0.36 -9.69
N VAL A 324 2.25 1.48 -10.41
CA VAL A 324 2.06 1.53 -11.88
C VAL A 324 3.16 0.77 -12.61
N LEU A 325 4.42 0.92 -12.17
CA LEU A 325 5.56 0.13 -12.66
C LEU A 325 5.33 -1.38 -12.47
N GLY A 326 4.96 -1.80 -11.27
CA GLY A 326 4.70 -3.20 -10.92
C GLY A 326 3.57 -3.82 -11.74
N ASN A 327 2.46 -3.09 -11.93
CA ASN A 327 1.32 -3.53 -12.74
C ASN A 327 1.65 -3.66 -14.24
N GLY A 328 2.44 -2.72 -14.77
CA GLY A 328 2.98 -2.82 -16.12
C GLY A 328 3.89 -4.04 -16.28
N LEU A 329 4.79 -4.26 -15.32
CA LEU A 329 5.70 -5.40 -15.33
C LEU A 329 4.95 -6.73 -15.25
N ALA A 330 3.97 -6.84 -14.34
CA ALA A 330 3.15 -8.02 -14.17
C ALA A 330 2.49 -8.43 -15.49
N SER A 331 1.97 -7.46 -16.24
CA SER A 331 1.32 -7.72 -17.54
C SER A 331 2.27 -8.37 -18.55
N VAL A 332 3.53 -7.92 -18.59
CA VAL A 332 4.56 -8.50 -19.46
C VAL A 332 4.97 -9.88 -18.98
N VAL A 333 5.17 -10.06 -17.67
CA VAL A 333 5.56 -11.35 -17.06
C VAL A 333 4.49 -12.40 -17.33
N ILE A 334 3.21 -12.09 -17.08
CA ILE A 334 2.09 -13.00 -17.34
C ILE A 334 2.00 -13.34 -18.84
N ALA A 335 2.08 -12.35 -19.73
CA ALA A 335 2.07 -12.62 -21.17
C ALA A 335 3.22 -13.54 -21.62
N ARG A 336 4.40 -13.42 -21.00
CA ARG A 336 5.53 -14.31 -21.30
C ARG A 336 5.35 -15.72 -20.75
N TRP A 337 4.83 -15.86 -19.52
CA TRP A 337 4.54 -17.18 -18.95
C TRP A 337 3.45 -17.93 -19.72
N GLU A 338 2.47 -17.21 -20.26
CA GLU A 338 1.43 -17.77 -21.14
C GLU A 338 1.91 -17.98 -22.59
N GLY A 339 3.14 -17.60 -22.92
CA GLY A 339 3.70 -17.77 -24.28
C GLY A 339 3.08 -16.87 -25.36
N VAL A 340 2.36 -15.82 -24.96
CA VAL A 340 1.62 -14.93 -25.88
C VAL A 340 2.24 -13.53 -26.05
N PHE A 341 3.36 -13.28 -25.38
CA PHE A 341 4.10 -12.02 -25.53
C PHE A 341 4.72 -11.93 -26.92
N GLU A 342 4.46 -10.82 -27.64
CA GLU A 342 4.89 -10.59 -29.03
C GLU A 342 4.35 -11.59 -30.06
N SER A 343 3.57 -12.60 -29.66
CA SER A 343 2.97 -13.58 -30.58
C SER A 343 1.80 -13.01 -31.39
N GLU A 344 1.25 -11.87 -30.98
CA GLU A 344 0.21 -11.12 -31.70
C GLU A 344 0.76 -9.85 -32.39
N GLY A 345 2.05 -9.85 -32.74
CA GLY A 345 2.69 -8.75 -33.45
C GLY A 345 2.71 -8.93 -34.98
N GLY A 346 1.77 -8.30 -35.69
CA GLY A 346 2.09 -7.68 -36.99
C GLY A 346 1.96 -8.51 -38.28
N ALA A 347 0.82 -9.14 -38.53
CA ALA A 347 0.39 -9.39 -39.92
C ALA A 347 -0.88 -8.57 -40.21
N PRO A 348 -0.92 -7.69 -41.23
CA PRO A 348 -2.20 -7.24 -41.78
C PRO A 348 -2.99 -8.48 -42.23
N PRO A 349 -4.34 -8.46 -42.23
CA PRO A 349 -5.12 -9.61 -42.69
C PRO A 349 -4.60 -9.99 -44.07
N ALA A 350 -4.02 -11.18 -44.18
CA ALA A 350 -3.55 -11.70 -45.46
C ALA A 350 -4.75 -11.63 -46.39
N GLY A 351 -4.63 -10.80 -47.41
CA GLY A 351 -5.63 -10.67 -48.44
C GLY A 351 -6.00 -12.07 -48.92
N SER A 352 -7.29 -12.28 -49.08
CA SER A 352 -7.84 -13.41 -49.82
C SER A 352 -7.26 -13.40 -51.23
N SER A 353 -6.09 -14.02 -51.42
CA SER A 353 -5.62 -14.47 -52.71
C SER A 353 -6.37 -15.75 -53.04
N GLU A 354 -7.65 -15.63 -53.37
CA GLU A 354 -8.28 -16.56 -54.31
C GLU A 354 -7.80 -16.15 -55.70
N ASP A 355 -6.58 -16.57 -56.04
CA ASP A 355 -6.21 -16.74 -57.43
C ASP A 355 -6.30 -18.24 -57.71
N SER A 356 -7.41 -18.62 -58.32
CA SER A 356 -7.66 -19.96 -58.85
C SER A 356 -7.32 -19.95 -60.34
N PRO A 357 -6.27 -20.66 -60.77
CA PRO A 357 -6.14 -21.03 -62.17
C PRO A 357 -6.13 -22.55 -62.32
N ARG A 358 -7.30 -23.16 -62.54
CA ARG A 358 -7.53 -24.40 -63.32
C ARG A 358 -8.98 -24.32 -63.81
N GLY A 359 -9.27 -24.26 -65.11
CA GLY A 359 -8.74 -25.12 -66.17
C GLY A 359 -9.78 -26.20 -66.41
#